data_AF-A0A958JWR6-F1
#
_entry.id   AF-A0A958JWR6-F1
#
_cell.length_a   1.000
_cell.length_b   1.000
_cell.length_c   1.000
_cell.angle_alpha   90.00
_cell.angle_beta   90.00
_cell.angle_gamma   90.00
#
_symmetry.space_group_name_H-M   'P 1'
#
loop_
_entity.id
_entity.type
_entity.pdbx_description
1 polymer ?
#
loop_
_entity_poly.entity_id
_entity_poly.type
_entity_poly.pdbx_seq_one_letter_code
_entity_poly.pdbx_strand_id
1 'polypeptide(L)'
;KVRSAGISEKGPIREANEDALLIDDALGLYIVCDGMGGAAGGAKASQLAISAVHKCILELQTSLEQPLTTHHDRQHLANILRGAILFACSKIYQESIEHPELTGMGTTLTAVLIRGGVAVMGHVGDSRLYLLRDQELHLLSSDHTVVHEMVLQGVMTPEEALLSPHRHILSRALGVSEAVQVDTLIFDLLLDDRLFLVSDGIFDVFSSSEISPLFSSKKSPAEISQHCIREALHAQSEDNVTALVLHMETSDEQHTLDEERQGEVTLKLERLRTMYLFQRLELPILVRLVEHSLVRSLSKGEILFEEGDAGDSLYIILRGSLEVIYHDTILATLHEGNHVGEMSLLDDSPRTATIRSCCDTTVLQLSRSELLSIAREDPHSGVDLFYALSRELSSRLRKANEALSNMEGHSL
;
A
#
# COMPACT_ATOMS: atom_id res chain seq x y z
N LYS A 1 -0.03 -1.62 -20.98
CA LYS A 1 1.22 -2.43 -21.09
C LYS A 1 2.25 -1.93 -20.07
N VAL A 2 3.03 -2.82 -19.45
CA VAL A 2 4.15 -2.42 -18.56
C VAL A 2 5.43 -2.30 -19.37
N ARG A 3 6.18 -1.20 -19.20
CA ARG A 3 7.60 -1.12 -19.58
C ARG A 3 8.47 -1.22 -18.33
N SER A 4 9.54 -2.00 -18.40
CA SER A 4 10.43 -2.24 -17.28
C SER A 4 11.88 -2.03 -17.67
N ALA A 5 12.71 -1.63 -16.70
CA ALA A 5 14.17 -1.69 -16.81
C ALA A 5 14.78 -1.70 -15.41
N GLY A 6 15.95 -2.32 -15.26
CA GLY A 6 16.64 -2.34 -13.98
C GLY A 6 18.12 -2.52 -14.15
N ILE A 7 18.88 -1.99 -13.18
CA ILE A 7 20.34 -2.06 -13.14
C ILE A 7 20.74 -2.33 -11.69
N SER A 8 21.72 -3.21 -11.52
CA SER A 8 22.36 -3.49 -10.24
C SER A 8 23.88 -3.40 -10.45
N GLU A 9 24.54 -2.61 -9.62
CA GLU A 9 26.00 -2.44 -9.65
C GLU A 9 26.56 -2.63 -8.24
N LYS A 10 27.81 -3.10 -8.18
CA LYS A 10 28.57 -3.29 -6.94
C LYS A 10 28.68 -2.01 -6.10
N GLY A 11 28.60 -0.84 -6.72
CA GLY A 11 28.97 0.42 -6.09
C GLY A 11 30.49 0.63 -6.03
N PRO A 12 30.94 1.81 -5.57
CA PRO A 12 32.35 2.19 -5.55
C PRO A 12 33.15 1.53 -4.41
N ILE A 13 32.49 1.17 -3.30
CA ILE A 13 33.18 0.79 -2.04
C ILE A 13 33.17 -0.73 -1.81
N ARG A 14 32.06 -1.43 -2.06
CA ARG A 14 31.94 -2.89 -1.80
C ARG A 14 32.88 -3.72 -2.70
N GLU A 15 33.28 -4.89 -2.23
CA GLU A 15 34.17 -5.81 -2.98
C GLU A 15 33.41 -6.69 -3.99
N ALA A 16 32.15 -7.00 -3.70
CA ALA A 16 31.25 -7.79 -4.54
C ALA A 16 29.84 -7.19 -4.54
N ASN A 17 29.06 -7.56 -5.55
CA ASN A 17 27.65 -7.20 -5.61
C ASN A 17 26.82 -8.33 -4.99
N GLU A 18 26.23 -8.05 -3.83
CA GLU A 18 25.36 -8.95 -3.07
C GLU A 18 23.88 -8.72 -3.41
N ASP A 19 23.55 -7.61 -4.07
CA ASP A 19 22.22 -7.35 -4.61
C ASP A 19 21.90 -8.25 -5.82
N ALA A 20 20.61 -8.50 -5.99
CA ALA A 20 20.08 -9.13 -7.19
C ALA A 20 18.74 -8.51 -7.58
N LEU A 21 18.44 -8.52 -8.89
CA LEU A 21 17.14 -8.12 -9.41
C LEU A 21 16.61 -9.14 -10.43
N LEU A 22 15.29 -9.17 -10.57
CA LEU A 22 14.58 -9.95 -11.59
C LEU A 22 13.60 -9.04 -12.34
N ILE A 23 13.60 -9.16 -13.66
CA ILE A 23 12.60 -8.60 -14.55
C ILE A 23 12.08 -9.74 -15.43
N ASP A 24 10.85 -10.15 -15.19
CA ASP A 24 10.14 -11.09 -16.06
C ASP A 24 8.81 -10.46 -16.48
N ASP A 25 8.84 -9.74 -17.62
CA ASP A 25 7.65 -9.07 -18.16
C ASP A 25 6.55 -10.07 -18.56
N ALA A 26 6.92 -11.30 -18.96
CA ALA A 26 5.97 -12.34 -19.36
C ALA A 26 5.21 -12.87 -18.14
N LEU A 27 5.92 -13.09 -17.02
CA LEU A 27 5.33 -13.40 -15.74
C LEU A 27 4.88 -12.16 -14.97
N GLY A 28 5.03 -10.94 -15.49
CA GLY A 28 4.75 -9.70 -14.76
C GLY A 28 5.35 -9.67 -13.34
N LEU A 29 6.50 -10.31 -13.14
CA LEU A 29 7.14 -10.50 -11.85
C LEU A 29 8.45 -9.71 -11.81
N TYR A 30 8.57 -8.87 -10.79
CA TYR A 30 9.71 -7.98 -10.60
C TYR A 30 10.18 -8.09 -9.16
N ILE A 31 11.49 -8.25 -8.95
CA ILE A 31 12.04 -8.49 -7.61
C ILE A 31 13.34 -7.70 -7.48
N VAL A 32 13.56 -7.10 -6.31
CA VAL A 32 14.84 -6.60 -5.84
C VAL A 32 15.15 -7.27 -4.49
N CYS A 33 16.39 -7.74 -4.35
CA CYS A 33 16.92 -8.35 -3.15
C CYS A 33 18.26 -7.72 -2.84
N ASP A 34 18.51 -7.45 -1.56
CA ASP A 34 19.78 -7.00 -1.01
C ASP A 34 20.32 -8.11 -0.10
N GLY A 35 21.49 -8.63 -0.44
CA GLY A 35 22.09 -9.79 0.22
C GLY A 35 22.93 -9.41 1.44
N MET A 36 22.82 -10.18 2.51
CA MET A 36 23.63 -10.03 3.72
C MET A 36 24.22 -11.37 4.21
N GLY A 37 25.26 -11.28 5.05
CA GLY A 37 26.03 -12.44 5.52
C GLY A 37 27.46 -12.50 4.95
N GLY A 38 27.94 -11.39 4.40
CA GLY A 38 29.24 -11.25 3.74
C GLY A 38 29.18 -11.68 2.27
N ALA A 39 30.15 -11.20 1.46
CA ALA A 39 30.14 -11.30 0.00
C ALA A 39 29.64 -12.62 -0.62
N ALA A 40 30.09 -13.76 -0.10
CA ALA A 40 29.68 -15.08 -0.62
C ALA A 40 28.26 -15.48 -0.15
N GLY A 41 27.91 -15.17 1.10
CA GLY A 41 26.60 -15.46 1.68
C GLY A 41 25.52 -14.58 1.07
N GLY A 42 25.71 -13.26 1.09
CA GLY A 42 24.71 -12.30 0.61
C GLY A 42 24.33 -12.52 -0.85
N ALA A 43 25.33 -12.60 -1.74
CA ALA A 43 25.10 -12.84 -3.17
C ALA A 43 24.40 -14.18 -3.45
N LYS A 44 24.68 -15.22 -2.64
CA LYS A 44 24.01 -16.52 -2.76
C LYS A 44 22.56 -16.44 -2.26
N ALA A 45 22.31 -15.73 -1.16
CA ALA A 45 20.98 -15.55 -0.59
C ALA A 45 20.03 -14.84 -1.57
N SER A 46 20.46 -13.68 -2.10
CA SER A 46 19.64 -12.85 -2.99
C SER A 46 19.30 -13.59 -4.29
N GLN A 47 20.27 -14.28 -4.89
CA GLN A 47 20.04 -15.11 -6.07
C GLN A 47 19.13 -16.31 -5.80
N LEU A 48 19.30 -16.98 -4.66
CA LEU A 48 18.45 -18.12 -4.28
C LEU A 48 17.01 -17.66 -4.02
N ALA A 49 16.83 -16.48 -3.40
CA ALA A 49 15.52 -15.89 -3.18
C ALA A 49 14.77 -15.66 -4.50
N ILE A 50 15.41 -14.97 -5.45
CA ILE A 50 14.86 -14.70 -6.78
C ILE A 50 14.52 -16.02 -7.49
N SER A 51 15.45 -16.97 -7.50
CA SER A 51 15.28 -18.24 -8.21
C SER A 51 14.11 -19.06 -7.64
N ALA A 52 13.98 -19.11 -6.31
CA ALA A 52 12.90 -19.82 -5.64
C ALA A 52 11.53 -19.17 -5.90
N VAL A 53 11.43 -17.85 -5.77
CA VAL A 53 10.17 -17.12 -6.04
C VAL A 53 9.78 -17.27 -7.51
N HIS A 54 10.71 -17.01 -8.44
CA HIS A 54 10.47 -17.13 -9.88
C HIS A 54 9.93 -18.50 -10.26
N LYS A 55 10.58 -19.56 -9.77
CA LYS A 55 10.16 -20.94 -10.04
C LYS A 55 8.75 -21.22 -9.53
N CYS A 56 8.42 -20.84 -8.29
CA CYS A 56 7.09 -21.06 -7.74
C CYS A 56 6.00 -20.32 -8.52
N ILE A 57 6.26 -19.08 -8.91
CA ILE A 57 5.31 -18.28 -9.70
C ILE A 57 5.14 -18.84 -11.11
N LEU A 58 6.23 -19.28 -11.74
CA LEU A 58 6.20 -19.92 -13.06
C LEU A 58 5.39 -21.23 -13.05
N GLU A 59 5.57 -22.08 -12.03
CA GLU A 59 4.80 -23.32 -11.86
C GLU A 59 3.29 -23.06 -11.68
N LEU A 60 2.93 -21.90 -11.13
CA LEU A 60 1.55 -21.50 -10.90
C LEU A 60 0.98 -20.59 -12.00
N GLN A 61 1.71 -20.38 -13.11
CA GLN A 61 1.33 -19.43 -14.17
C GLN A 61 -0.11 -19.62 -14.69
N THR A 62 -0.55 -20.87 -14.85
CA THR A 62 -1.92 -21.17 -15.32
C THR A 62 -2.99 -20.64 -14.36
N SER A 63 -2.74 -20.68 -13.05
CA SER A 63 -3.67 -20.15 -12.04
C SER A 63 -3.70 -18.61 -12.04
N LEU A 64 -2.66 -17.96 -12.57
CA LEU A 64 -2.55 -16.49 -12.65
C LEU A 64 -3.30 -15.88 -13.84
N GLU A 65 -3.81 -16.70 -14.77
CA GLU A 65 -4.59 -16.25 -15.93
C GLU A 65 -6.08 -16.02 -15.62
N GLN A 66 -6.51 -16.34 -14.40
CA GLN A 66 -7.90 -16.12 -13.99
C GLN A 66 -8.24 -14.63 -13.87
N PRO A 67 -9.46 -14.20 -14.24
CA PRO A 67 -9.90 -12.82 -14.08
C PRO A 67 -9.86 -12.39 -12.61
N LEU A 68 -9.26 -11.23 -12.32
CA LEU A 68 -9.19 -10.67 -10.97
C LEU A 68 -10.40 -9.77 -10.70
N THR A 69 -11.59 -10.35 -10.76
CA THR A 69 -12.86 -9.58 -10.67
C THR A 69 -13.36 -9.38 -9.25
N THR A 70 -12.99 -10.26 -8.32
CA THR A 70 -13.46 -10.21 -6.93
C THR A 70 -12.30 -9.97 -5.96
N HIS A 71 -12.61 -9.45 -4.78
CA HIS A 71 -11.65 -9.32 -3.68
C HIS A 71 -10.97 -10.66 -3.35
N HIS A 72 -11.71 -11.77 -3.40
CA HIS A 72 -11.17 -13.10 -3.17
C HIS A 72 -10.09 -13.49 -4.20
N ASP A 73 -10.29 -13.17 -5.48
CA ASP A 73 -9.32 -13.46 -6.54
C ASP A 73 -8.02 -12.67 -6.34
N ARG A 74 -8.15 -11.39 -5.99
CA ARG A 74 -7.02 -10.51 -5.68
C ARG A 74 -6.25 -10.98 -4.45
N GLN A 75 -6.96 -11.40 -3.41
CA GLN A 75 -6.35 -11.97 -2.21
C GLN A 75 -5.67 -13.31 -2.49
N HIS A 76 -6.22 -14.13 -3.40
CA HIS A 76 -5.57 -15.36 -3.83
C HIS A 76 -4.21 -15.09 -4.49
N LEU A 77 -4.14 -14.09 -5.37
CA LEU A 77 -2.88 -13.64 -5.99
C LEU A 77 -1.85 -13.21 -4.93
N ALA A 78 -2.27 -12.44 -3.93
CA ALA A 78 -1.40 -12.05 -2.81
C ALA A 78 -0.91 -13.25 -2.00
N ASN A 79 -1.77 -14.24 -1.77
CA ASN A 79 -1.41 -15.47 -1.06
C ASN A 79 -0.41 -16.32 -1.85
N ILE A 80 -0.51 -16.34 -3.19
CA ILE A 80 0.47 -17.01 -4.06
C ILE A 80 1.85 -16.37 -3.92
N LEU A 81 1.93 -15.03 -4.05
CA LEU A 81 3.20 -14.32 -3.91
C LEU A 81 3.78 -14.51 -2.50
N ARG A 82 2.96 -14.36 -1.46
CA ARG A 82 3.38 -14.59 -0.07
C ARG A 82 3.91 -16.01 0.14
N GLY A 83 3.21 -17.02 -0.38
CA GLY A 83 3.63 -18.42 -0.30
C GLY A 83 4.98 -18.67 -0.98
N ALA A 84 5.21 -18.07 -2.15
CA ALA A 84 6.48 -18.16 -2.87
C ALA A 84 7.64 -17.52 -2.07
N ILE A 85 7.40 -16.36 -1.43
CA ILE A 85 8.40 -15.68 -0.58
C ILE A 85 8.72 -16.51 0.66
N LEU A 86 7.71 -17.09 1.31
CA LEU A 86 7.91 -17.98 2.47
C LEU A 86 8.70 -19.25 2.09
N PHE A 87 8.43 -19.82 0.92
CA PHE A 87 9.19 -20.95 0.39
C PHE A 87 10.65 -20.56 0.14
N ALA A 88 10.91 -19.38 -0.44
CA ALA A 88 12.26 -18.85 -0.62
C ALA A 88 12.98 -18.68 0.73
N CYS A 89 12.31 -18.14 1.75
CA CYS A 89 12.86 -17.99 3.10
C CYS A 89 13.31 -19.34 3.68
N SER A 90 12.44 -20.36 3.62
CA SER A 90 12.76 -21.71 4.09
C SER A 90 13.94 -22.32 3.32
N LYS A 91 14.04 -22.07 2.00
CA LYS A 91 15.16 -22.56 1.17
C LYS A 91 16.50 -21.94 1.54
N ILE A 92 16.53 -20.63 1.77
CA ILE A 92 17.76 -19.92 2.18
C ILE A 92 18.19 -20.38 3.57
N TYR A 93 17.25 -20.56 4.49
CA TYR A 93 17.52 -21.08 5.83
C TYR A 93 18.06 -22.53 5.80
N GLN A 94 17.53 -23.39 4.93
CA GLN A 94 18.07 -24.74 4.72
C GLN A 94 19.51 -24.71 4.21
N GLU A 95 19.78 -23.88 3.19
CA GLU A 95 21.12 -23.74 2.62
C GLU A 95 22.13 -23.23 3.67
N SER A 96 21.74 -22.28 4.54
CA SER A 96 22.62 -21.74 5.59
C SER A 96 22.93 -22.75 6.71
N ILE A 97 22.06 -23.74 6.92
CA ILE A 97 22.31 -24.86 7.86
C ILE A 97 23.22 -25.92 7.23
N GLU A 98 23.00 -26.26 5.96
CA GLU A 98 23.77 -27.29 5.25
C GLU A 98 25.23 -26.85 5.00
N HIS A 99 25.47 -25.55 4.90
CA HIS A 99 26.76 -24.93 4.61
C HIS A 99 27.21 -24.01 5.75
N PRO A 100 28.01 -24.49 6.72
CA PRO A 100 28.45 -23.69 7.86
C PRO A 100 29.19 -22.40 7.47
N GLU A 101 29.85 -22.36 6.31
CA GLU A 101 30.48 -21.18 5.73
C GLU A 101 29.50 -20.08 5.31
N LEU A 102 28.21 -20.41 5.17
CA LEU A 102 27.11 -19.49 4.87
C LEU A 102 26.27 -19.16 6.13
N THR A 103 26.82 -19.40 7.33
CA THR A 103 26.10 -19.08 8.57
C THR A 103 25.75 -17.59 8.62
N GLY A 104 24.48 -17.29 8.86
CA GLY A 104 23.98 -15.90 8.89
C GLY A 104 23.67 -15.32 7.52
N MET A 105 23.74 -16.13 6.45
CA MET A 105 23.27 -15.78 5.13
C MET A 105 21.79 -15.40 5.16
N GLY A 106 21.46 -14.24 4.58
CA GLY A 106 20.10 -13.78 4.45
C GLY A 106 19.98 -12.70 3.37
N THR A 107 18.76 -12.25 3.11
CA THR A 107 18.53 -11.20 2.13
C THR A 107 17.22 -10.48 2.39
N THR A 108 17.12 -9.23 1.96
CA THR A 108 15.84 -8.55 1.79
C THR A 108 15.12 -9.12 0.56
N LEU A 109 13.82 -8.85 0.45
CA LEU A 109 13.05 -9.11 -0.76
C LEU A 109 11.92 -8.11 -0.88
N THR A 110 11.93 -7.33 -1.95
CA THR A 110 10.81 -6.50 -2.38
C THR A 110 10.39 -6.96 -3.75
N ALA A 111 9.19 -7.51 -3.85
CA ALA A 111 8.64 -8.07 -5.07
C ALA A 111 7.32 -7.41 -5.46
N VAL A 112 7.08 -7.26 -6.75
CA VAL A 112 5.81 -6.85 -7.33
C VAL A 112 5.38 -7.87 -8.38
N LEU A 113 4.16 -8.40 -8.22
CA LEU A 113 3.50 -9.26 -9.19
C LEU A 113 2.32 -8.52 -9.82
N ILE A 114 2.34 -8.33 -11.14
CA ILE A 114 1.33 -7.58 -11.89
C ILE A 114 0.48 -8.53 -12.75
N ARG A 115 -0.83 -8.55 -12.52
CA ARG A 115 -1.81 -9.31 -13.32
C ARG A 115 -3.07 -8.50 -13.55
N GLY A 116 -3.54 -8.46 -14.79
CA GLY A 116 -4.79 -7.78 -15.15
C GLY A 116 -4.89 -6.36 -14.59
N GLY A 117 -3.82 -5.56 -14.65
CA GLY A 117 -3.76 -4.19 -14.08
C GLY A 117 -3.79 -4.08 -12.55
N VAL A 118 -3.78 -5.20 -11.82
CA VAL A 118 -3.59 -5.27 -10.36
C VAL A 118 -2.12 -5.56 -10.07
N ALA A 119 -1.52 -4.83 -9.15
CA ALA A 119 -0.21 -5.11 -8.57
C ALA A 119 -0.37 -5.67 -7.16
N VAL A 120 0.46 -6.66 -6.84
CA VAL A 120 0.63 -7.17 -5.48
C VAL A 120 2.08 -7.02 -5.07
N MET A 121 2.32 -6.26 -4.01
CA MET A 121 3.60 -6.18 -3.33
C MET A 121 3.75 -7.34 -2.34
N GLY A 122 4.93 -7.93 -2.29
CA GLY A 122 5.41 -8.75 -1.18
C GLY A 122 6.76 -8.22 -0.71
N HIS A 123 6.88 -7.92 0.59
CA HIS A 123 8.03 -7.18 1.12
C HIS A 123 8.56 -7.77 2.43
N VAL A 124 9.89 -7.89 2.52
CA VAL A 124 10.66 -8.18 3.74
C VAL A 124 12.01 -7.47 3.68
N GLY A 125 12.34 -6.64 4.66
CA GLY A 125 13.64 -5.98 4.78
C GLY A 125 13.45 -4.47 4.68
N ASP A 126 14.44 -3.76 4.17
CA ASP A 126 14.44 -2.30 4.04
C ASP A 126 14.63 -1.82 2.59
N SER A 127 14.75 -2.72 1.62
CA SER A 127 14.64 -2.34 0.21
C SER A 127 13.24 -1.80 -0.08
N ARG A 128 13.13 -0.68 -0.79
CA ARG A 128 11.88 0.08 -0.85
C ARG A 128 11.13 -0.07 -2.16
N LEU A 129 9.79 -0.02 -2.08
CA LEU A 129 8.89 0.15 -3.22
C LEU A 129 8.26 1.54 -3.15
N TYR A 130 8.48 2.35 -4.19
CA TYR A 130 7.78 3.62 -4.37
C TYR A 130 6.78 3.54 -5.53
N LEU A 131 5.67 4.26 -5.40
CA LEU A 131 4.70 4.54 -6.45
C LEU A 131 4.67 6.04 -6.73
N LEU A 132 4.95 6.43 -7.97
CA LEU A 132 4.66 7.77 -8.46
C LEU A 132 3.29 7.75 -9.12
N ARG A 133 2.36 8.53 -8.57
CA ARG A 133 1.00 8.74 -9.08
C ARG A 133 0.62 10.20 -8.93
N ASP A 134 -0.02 10.78 -9.94
CA ASP A 134 -0.42 12.21 -9.94
C ASP A 134 0.73 13.18 -9.62
N GLN A 135 1.96 12.86 -10.06
CA GLN A 135 3.20 13.58 -9.77
C GLN A 135 3.63 13.60 -8.30
N GLU A 136 2.98 12.80 -7.45
CA GLU A 136 3.37 12.60 -6.06
C GLU A 136 4.05 11.24 -5.90
N LEU A 137 5.18 11.23 -5.18
CA LEU A 137 5.92 10.01 -4.88
C LEU A 137 5.49 9.48 -3.52
N HIS A 138 5.01 8.25 -3.50
CA HIS A 138 4.54 7.58 -2.29
C HIS A 138 5.39 6.35 -2.01
N LEU A 139 5.89 6.23 -0.79
CA LEU A 139 6.53 5.02 -0.30
C LEU A 139 5.43 3.99 0.05
N LEU A 140 5.51 2.79 -0.52
CA LEU A 140 4.52 1.71 -0.31
C LEU A 140 4.97 0.64 0.69
N SER A 141 6.28 0.44 0.82
CA SER A 141 6.88 -0.49 1.78
C SER A 141 7.20 0.22 3.10
N SER A 142 7.21 -0.53 4.21
CA SER A 142 7.69 -0.05 5.52
C SER A 142 9.00 -0.76 5.83
N ASP A 143 10.04 -0.01 6.20
CA ASP A 143 11.36 -0.61 6.43
C ASP A 143 11.33 -1.52 7.66
N HIS A 144 11.76 -2.76 7.50
CA HIS A 144 11.90 -3.71 8.60
C HIS A 144 13.27 -3.56 9.27
N THR A 145 13.52 -2.40 9.86
CA THR A 145 14.73 -2.11 10.65
C THR A 145 14.38 -1.98 12.13
N VAL A 146 15.35 -2.28 13.01
CA VAL A 146 15.18 -2.16 14.47
C VAL A 146 14.80 -0.73 14.86
N VAL A 147 15.38 0.28 14.21
CA VAL A 147 15.06 1.69 14.50
C VAL A 147 13.64 2.04 14.04
N HIS A 148 13.18 1.53 12.90
CA HIS A 148 11.81 1.77 12.43
C HIS A 148 10.80 1.13 13.38
N GLU A 149 11.04 -0.10 13.83
CA GLU A 149 10.20 -0.76 14.84
C GLU A 149 10.17 0.01 16.17
N MET A 150 11.30 0.59 16.62
CA MET A 150 11.33 1.45 17.81
C MET A 150 10.51 2.73 17.63
N VAL A 151 10.48 3.29 16.42
CA VAL A 151 9.64 4.45 16.09
C VAL A 151 8.16 4.07 16.15
N LEU A 152 7.77 2.95 15.52
CA LEU A 152 6.39 2.45 15.56
C LEU A 152 5.91 2.17 16.98
N GLN A 153 6.81 1.74 17.87
CA GLN A 153 6.52 1.50 19.29
C GLN A 153 6.52 2.77 20.16
N GLY A 154 6.84 3.94 19.58
CA GLY A 154 6.94 5.21 20.31
C GLY A 154 8.13 5.29 21.27
N VAL A 155 9.11 4.40 21.13
CA VAL A 155 10.36 4.39 21.92
C VAL A 155 11.38 5.37 21.37
N MET A 156 11.30 5.67 20.07
CA MET A 156 12.20 6.55 19.32
C MET A 156 11.39 7.49 18.43
N THR A 157 11.89 8.70 18.18
CA THR A 157 11.29 9.61 17.19
C THR A 157 11.84 9.33 15.78
N PRO A 158 11.09 9.66 14.70
CA PRO A 158 11.60 9.53 13.33
C PRO A 158 12.93 10.26 13.10
N GLU A 159 13.09 11.44 13.70
CA GLU A 159 14.31 12.25 13.59
C GLU A 159 15.52 11.58 14.25
N GLU A 160 15.31 10.92 15.40
CA GLU A 160 16.36 10.14 16.08
C GLU A 160 16.74 8.89 15.30
N ALA A 161 15.78 8.22 14.67
CA ALA A 161 16.02 7.02 13.87
C ALA A 161 16.95 7.30 12.69
N LEU A 162 16.78 8.43 12.00
CA LEU A 162 17.64 8.84 10.87
C LEU A 162 19.11 9.05 11.27
N LEU A 163 19.36 9.50 12.50
CA LEU A 163 20.70 9.76 13.03
C LEU A 163 21.31 8.55 13.74
N SER A 164 20.56 7.46 13.88
CA SER A 164 20.97 6.29 14.64
C SER A 164 22.11 5.54 13.95
N PRO A 165 23.17 5.14 14.69
CA PRO A 165 24.20 4.24 14.15
C PRO A 165 23.66 2.84 13.85
N HIS A 166 22.45 2.52 14.32
CA HIS A 166 21.79 1.22 14.14
C HIS A 166 20.72 1.24 13.03
N ARG A 167 20.67 2.29 12.21
CA ARG A 167 19.62 2.46 11.19
C ARG A 167 19.55 1.34 10.15
N HIS A 168 20.67 0.66 9.92
CA HIS A 168 20.84 -0.44 8.96
C HIS A 168 20.59 -1.84 9.55
N ILE A 169 20.25 -1.92 10.84
CA ILE A 169 20.02 -3.23 11.47
C ILE A 169 18.61 -3.70 11.13
N LEU A 170 18.51 -4.72 10.29
CA LEU A 170 17.24 -5.36 9.94
C LEU A 170 16.59 -6.03 11.16
N SER A 171 15.30 -5.78 11.35
CA SER A 171 14.43 -6.53 12.26
C SER A 171 13.85 -7.78 11.58
N ARG A 172 13.71 -7.78 10.24
CA ARG A 172 13.23 -8.92 9.44
C ARG A 172 14.05 -9.08 8.16
N ALA A 173 14.45 -10.32 7.86
CA ALA A 173 15.11 -10.69 6.62
C ALA A 173 14.84 -12.17 6.27
N LEU A 174 14.94 -12.55 5.01
CA LEU A 174 14.78 -13.93 4.57
C LEU A 174 16.00 -14.76 4.96
N GLY A 175 15.77 -16.01 5.35
CA GLY A 175 16.84 -17.00 5.55
C GLY A 175 17.55 -16.96 6.90
N VAL A 176 17.34 -15.91 7.70
CA VAL A 176 17.84 -15.83 9.09
C VAL A 176 17.07 -16.78 10.01
N SER A 177 15.79 -16.98 9.73
CA SER A 177 14.90 -17.96 10.35
C SER A 177 14.13 -18.73 9.30
N GLU A 178 13.61 -19.91 9.66
CA GLU A 178 12.84 -20.76 8.74
C GLU A 178 11.56 -20.09 8.22
N ALA A 179 10.97 -19.21 9.02
CA ALA A 179 9.79 -18.44 8.70
C ALA A 179 10.01 -16.95 8.97
N VAL A 180 9.29 -16.11 8.22
CA VAL A 180 9.31 -14.66 8.35
C VAL A 180 7.92 -14.09 8.07
N GLN A 181 7.59 -12.95 8.67
CA GLN A 181 6.38 -12.22 8.32
C GLN A 181 6.63 -11.41 7.04
N VAL A 182 5.79 -11.66 6.02
CA VAL A 182 5.83 -10.97 4.72
C VAL A 182 4.71 -9.95 4.67
N ASP A 183 5.07 -8.70 4.42
CA ASP A 183 4.10 -7.63 4.27
C ASP A 183 3.57 -7.64 2.83
N THR A 184 2.24 -7.64 2.69
CA THR A 184 1.58 -7.63 1.38
C THR A 184 0.70 -6.40 1.22
N LEU A 185 0.68 -5.84 0.01
CA LEU A 185 -0.21 -4.75 -0.39
C LEU A 185 -0.75 -5.02 -1.80
N ILE A 186 -2.07 -4.95 -1.94
CA ILE A 186 -2.76 -5.12 -3.23
C ILE A 186 -3.22 -3.74 -3.68
N PHE A 187 -2.98 -3.40 -4.94
CA PHE A 187 -3.40 -2.11 -5.50
C PHE A 187 -3.65 -2.17 -7.00
N ASP A 188 -4.57 -1.34 -7.47
CA ASP A 188 -4.75 -1.14 -8.91
C ASP A 188 -3.68 -0.20 -9.45
N LEU A 189 -3.15 -0.54 -10.63
CA LEU A 189 -2.28 0.30 -11.41
C LEU A 189 -3.10 1.14 -12.38
N LEU A 190 -2.93 2.45 -12.26
CA LEU A 190 -3.51 3.44 -13.16
C LEU A 190 -2.56 3.74 -14.31
N LEU A 191 -3.10 4.37 -15.35
CA LEU A 191 -2.28 4.87 -16.45
C LEU A 191 -1.25 5.87 -15.96
N ASP A 192 -0.05 5.83 -16.55
CA ASP A 192 1.11 6.68 -16.22
C ASP A 192 1.71 6.45 -14.82
N ASP A 193 1.17 5.51 -14.03
CA ASP A 193 1.80 5.07 -12.79
C ASP A 193 3.22 4.57 -13.05
N ARG A 194 4.11 4.87 -12.11
CA ARG A 194 5.48 4.34 -12.11
C ARG A 194 5.81 3.71 -10.78
N LEU A 195 6.40 2.53 -10.83
CA LEU A 195 6.92 1.85 -9.65
C LEU A 195 8.44 1.86 -9.67
N PHE A 196 9.02 2.05 -8.49
CA PHE A 196 10.47 2.05 -8.28
C PHE A 196 10.79 1.09 -7.15
N LEU A 197 11.48 0.00 -7.47
CA LEU A 197 12.03 -0.94 -6.51
C LEU A 197 13.52 -0.64 -6.38
N VAL A 198 13.99 -0.32 -5.18
CA VAL A 198 15.36 0.14 -4.95
C VAL A 198 15.97 -0.47 -3.69
N SER A 199 17.26 -0.78 -3.71
CA SER A 199 18.05 -1.09 -2.51
C SER A 199 18.45 0.19 -1.75
N ASP A 200 18.95 0.03 -0.53
CA ASP A 200 19.37 1.12 0.34
C ASP A 200 20.48 1.98 -0.25
N GLY A 201 21.42 1.38 -0.99
CA GLY A 201 22.49 2.09 -1.66
C GLY A 201 22.02 3.14 -2.67
N ILE A 202 20.75 3.10 -3.08
CA ILE A 202 20.08 4.22 -3.76
C ILE A 202 19.54 5.21 -2.73
N PHE A 203 18.53 4.87 -1.95
CA PHE A 203 17.80 5.90 -1.20
C PHE A 203 18.59 6.50 -0.02
N ASP A 204 19.71 5.93 0.40
CA ASP A 204 20.60 6.51 1.42
C ASP A 204 21.37 7.73 0.91
N VAL A 205 21.66 7.78 -0.39
CA VAL A 205 22.41 8.88 -1.02
C VAL A 205 21.52 9.90 -1.72
N PHE A 206 20.25 9.56 -1.95
CA PHE A 206 19.29 10.51 -2.47
C PHE A 206 18.42 11.07 -1.35
N SER A 207 18.34 12.39 -1.24
CA SER A 207 17.26 13.00 -0.45
C SER A 207 15.92 12.75 -1.15
N SER A 208 14.83 12.58 -0.39
CA SER A 208 13.47 12.43 -0.96
C SER A 208 13.09 13.56 -1.95
N SER A 209 13.66 14.76 -1.76
CA SER A 209 13.52 15.91 -2.66
C SER A 209 14.23 15.76 -4.01
N GLU A 210 15.25 14.90 -4.13
CA GLU A 210 16.00 14.66 -5.37
C GLU A 210 15.41 13.50 -6.18
N ILE A 211 14.83 12.51 -5.49
CA ILE A 211 14.19 11.34 -6.12
C ILE A 211 12.95 11.76 -6.92
N SER A 212 12.12 12.63 -6.36
CA SER A 212 10.82 12.99 -6.94
C SER A 212 10.93 13.64 -8.34
N PRO A 213 11.75 14.68 -8.59
CA PRO A 213 11.88 15.29 -9.91
C PRO A 213 12.40 14.33 -11.00
N LEU A 214 13.29 13.42 -10.63
CA LEU A 214 13.81 12.40 -11.54
C LEU A 214 12.69 11.43 -11.93
N PHE A 215 11.91 10.98 -10.95
CA PHE A 215 10.87 9.98 -11.12
C PHE A 215 9.69 10.56 -11.91
N SER A 216 9.40 11.85 -11.74
CA SER A 216 8.42 12.65 -12.50
C SER A 216 8.85 13.05 -13.92
N SER A 217 10.08 12.74 -14.35
CA SER A 217 10.56 13.12 -15.68
C SER A 217 9.94 12.27 -16.79
N LYS A 218 9.79 12.80 -18.02
CA LYS A 218 9.29 12.02 -19.18
C LYS A 218 10.29 10.97 -19.73
N LYS A 219 11.33 10.64 -18.96
CA LYS A 219 12.34 9.64 -19.31
C LYS A 219 11.72 8.24 -19.31
N SER A 220 12.33 7.35 -20.09
CA SER A 220 12.02 5.92 -20.10
C SER A 220 12.52 5.22 -18.83
N PRO A 221 11.98 4.04 -18.46
CA PRO A 221 12.47 3.27 -17.33
C PRO A 221 13.99 3.04 -17.35
N ALA A 222 14.57 2.78 -18.52
CA ALA A 222 16.00 2.55 -18.69
C ALA A 222 16.84 3.81 -18.44
N GLU A 223 16.38 4.98 -18.91
CA GLU A 223 17.07 6.24 -18.66
C GLU A 223 17.00 6.64 -17.17
N ILE A 224 15.89 6.32 -16.49
CA ILE A 224 15.74 6.58 -15.06
C ILE A 224 16.65 5.66 -14.25
N SER A 225 16.61 4.34 -14.48
CA SER A 225 17.49 3.41 -13.75
C SER A 225 18.97 3.74 -13.96
N GLN A 226 19.39 4.06 -15.19
CA GLN A 226 20.77 4.50 -15.47
C GLN A 226 21.15 5.78 -14.71
N HIS A 227 20.22 6.72 -14.60
CA HIS A 227 20.46 7.95 -13.86
C HIS A 227 20.54 7.68 -12.35
N CYS A 228 19.65 6.86 -11.79
CA CYS A 228 19.70 6.45 -10.37
C CYS A 228 21.07 5.87 -10.01
N ILE A 229 21.55 4.91 -10.81
CA ILE A 229 22.86 4.29 -10.59
C ILE A 229 23.98 5.32 -10.71
N ARG A 230 23.96 6.16 -11.76
CA ARG A 230 25.03 7.14 -11.99
C ARG A 230 25.17 8.14 -10.84
N GLU A 231 24.06 8.68 -10.36
CA GLU A 231 24.08 9.62 -9.24
C GLU A 231 24.52 8.92 -7.95
N ALA A 232 24.07 7.69 -7.70
CA ALA A 232 24.53 6.93 -6.52
C ALA A 232 26.05 6.65 -6.55
N LEU A 233 26.59 6.32 -7.74
CA LEU A 233 28.04 6.17 -7.93
C LEU A 233 28.78 7.51 -7.75
N HIS A 234 28.22 8.62 -8.23
CA HIS A 234 28.81 9.95 -8.09
C HIS A 234 28.79 10.44 -6.64
N ALA A 235 27.73 10.15 -5.90
CA ALA A 235 27.58 10.42 -4.47
C ALA A 235 28.47 9.51 -3.59
N GLN A 236 29.20 8.57 -4.19
CA GLN A 236 30.05 7.60 -3.50
C GLN A 236 29.26 6.73 -2.51
N SER A 237 28.13 6.17 -2.94
CA SER A 237 27.36 5.22 -2.12
C SER A 237 28.25 4.13 -1.52
N GLU A 238 28.07 3.87 -0.23
CA GLU A 238 28.86 2.89 0.52
C GLU A 238 28.39 1.44 0.28
N ASP A 239 27.29 1.27 -0.44
CA ASP A 239 26.65 -0.02 -0.68
C ASP A 239 26.56 -0.44 -2.15
N ASN A 240 26.06 -1.64 -2.38
CA ASN A 240 25.54 -2.08 -3.66
C ASN A 240 24.35 -1.21 -4.06
N VAL A 241 24.22 -0.93 -5.36
CA VAL A 241 23.24 0.04 -5.86
C VAL A 241 22.36 -0.64 -6.89
N THR A 242 21.09 -0.82 -6.53
CA THR A 242 20.11 -1.51 -7.37
C THR A 242 18.86 -0.68 -7.54
N ALA A 243 18.45 -0.48 -8.80
CA ALA A 243 17.23 0.25 -9.14
C ALA A 243 16.48 -0.47 -10.28
N LEU A 244 15.20 -0.75 -10.05
CA LEU A 244 14.27 -1.34 -11.02
C LEU A 244 13.06 -0.41 -11.15
N VAL A 245 12.76 -0.01 -12.38
CA VAL A 245 11.71 0.95 -12.72
C VAL A 245 10.67 0.29 -13.61
N LEU A 246 9.40 0.45 -13.27
CA LEU A 246 8.24 0.02 -14.04
C LEU A 246 7.41 1.25 -14.43
N HIS A 247 6.86 1.25 -15.65
CA HIS A 247 5.99 2.29 -16.16
C HIS A 247 4.75 1.69 -16.80
N MET A 248 3.59 2.13 -16.32
CA MET A 248 2.29 1.73 -16.85
C MET A 248 1.90 2.63 -18.01
N GLU A 249 1.95 2.08 -19.22
CA GLU A 249 1.57 2.78 -20.44
C GLU A 249 0.24 2.27 -20.98
N THR A 250 -0.45 3.14 -21.73
CA THR A 250 -1.63 2.77 -22.52
C THR A 250 -1.26 1.64 -23.48
N SER A 251 -2.16 0.67 -23.61
CA SER A 251 -2.12 -0.31 -24.70
C SER A 251 -3.28 -0.03 -25.63
N ASP A 252 -3.00 0.03 -26.93
CA ASP A 252 -3.98 0.34 -27.99
C ASP A 252 -5.12 -0.71 -28.12
N GLU A 253 -5.11 -1.81 -27.35
CA GLU A 253 -5.94 -3.01 -27.60
C GLU A 253 -6.98 -3.37 -26.51
N GLN A 254 -7.10 -2.65 -25.39
CA GLN A 254 -8.03 -3.00 -24.29
C GLN A 254 -8.71 -1.77 -23.71
N HIS A 255 -9.81 -1.33 -24.32
CA HIS A 255 -10.35 0.02 -24.05
C HIS A 255 -11.51 0.10 -23.05
N THR A 256 -12.40 -0.88 -22.87
CA THR A 256 -13.63 -0.58 -22.07
C THR A 256 -13.58 -0.99 -20.60
N LEU A 257 -13.15 -2.21 -20.28
CA LEU A 257 -13.16 -2.73 -18.90
C LEU A 257 -12.07 -2.12 -18.01
N ASP A 258 -10.89 -1.85 -18.58
CA ASP A 258 -9.81 -1.19 -17.85
C ASP A 258 -10.12 0.29 -17.58
N GLU A 259 -10.79 0.98 -18.50
CA GLU A 259 -11.22 2.38 -18.31
C GLU A 259 -12.27 2.50 -17.20
N GLU A 260 -13.26 1.61 -17.14
CA GLU A 260 -14.28 1.62 -16.08
C GLU A 260 -13.66 1.38 -14.70
N ARG A 261 -12.79 0.35 -14.58
CA ARG A 261 -12.10 0.05 -13.33
C ARG A 261 -11.16 1.17 -12.90
N GLN A 262 -10.36 1.72 -13.81
CA GLN A 262 -9.49 2.86 -13.52
C GLN A 262 -10.30 4.07 -13.08
N GLY A 263 -11.44 4.33 -13.72
CA GLY A 263 -12.37 5.39 -13.32
C GLY A 263 -12.94 5.18 -11.93
N GLU A 264 -13.30 3.94 -11.56
CA GLU A 264 -13.78 3.60 -10.23
C GLU A 264 -12.71 3.80 -9.15
N VAL A 265 -11.50 3.29 -9.37
CA VAL A 265 -10.37 3.42 -8.44
C VAL A 265 -10.00 4.90 -8.24
N THR A 266 -9.92 5.65 -9.33
CA THR A 266 -9.63 7.09 -9.30
C THR A 266 -10.70 7.82 -8.49
N LEU A 267 -11.98 7.56 -8.76
CA LEU A 267 -13.09 8.16 -8.02
C LEU A 267 -13.04 7.84 -6.52
N LYS A 268 -12.76 6.58 -6.16
CA LYS A 268 -12.63 6.17 -4.75
C LYS A 268 -11.49 6.92 -4.06
N LEU A 269 -10.30 6.96 -4.68
CA LEU A 269 -9.13 7.64 -4.12
C LEU A 269 -9.36 9.16 -3.99
N GLU A 270 -9.88 9.82 -5.01
CA GLU A 270 -10.20 11.25 -4.98
C GLU A 270 -11.19 11.58 -3.85
N ARG A 271 -12.24 10.75 -3.69
CA ARG A 271 -13.25 10.94 -2.65
C ARG A 271 -12.66 10.72 -1.26
N LEU A 272 -11.85 9.67 -1.05
CA LEU A 272 -11.18 9.46 0.24
C LEU A 272 -10.21 10.61 0.56
N ARG A 273 -9.37 11.04 -0.40
CA ARG A 273 -8.39 12.12 -0.20
C ARG A 273 -9.03 13.47 0.15
N THR A 274 -10.20 13.76 -0.40
CA THR A 274 -10.91 15.04 -0.15
C THR A 274 -11.70 15.02 1.16
N MET A 275 -11.93 13.86 1.76
CA MET A 275 -12.60 13.77 3.04
C MET A 275 -11.67 14.15 4.18
N TYR A 276 -12.13 15.05 5.05
CA TYR A 276 -11.41 15.43 6.26
C TYR A 276 -10.95 14.23 7.11
N LEU A 277 -11.74 13.16 7.08
CA LEU A 277 -11.47 11.91 7.78
C LEU A 277 -10.20 11.18 7.29
N PHE A 278 -9.94 11.19 5.97
CA PHE A 278 -8.84 10.41 5.38
C PHE A 278 -7.78 11.26 4.67
N GLN A 279 -7.96 12.58 4.57
CA GLN A 279 -7.04 13.49 3.86
C GLN A 279 -5.60 13.51 4.40
N ARG A 280 -5.37 13.01 5.61
CA ARG A 280 -4.04 12.94 6.25
C ARG A 280 -3.41 11.55 6.17
N LEU A 281 -4.15 10.56 5.67
CA LEU A 281 -3.64 9.21 5.56
C LEU A 281 -2.73 9.11 4.34
N GLU A 282 -1.64 8.38 4.50
CA GLU A 282 -0.73 8.06 3.41
C GLU A 282 -1.37 7.13 2.38
N LEU A 283 -0.87 7.18 1.14
CA LEU A 283 -1.43 6.41 0.03
C LEU A 283 -1.53 4.89 0.29
N PRO A 284 -0.56 4.21 0.95
CA PRO A 284 -0.69 2.78 1.24
C PRO A 284 -1.94 2.44 2.05
N ILE A 285 -2.30 3.29 3.01
CA ILE A 285 -3.50 3.13 3.84
C ILE A 285 -4.76 3.35 3.00
N LEU A 286 -4.77 4.41 2.18
CA LEU A 286 -5.89 4.72 1.29
C LEU A 286 -6.14 3.59 0.29
N VAL A 287 -5.07 3.02 -0.26
CA VAL A 287 -5.12 1.87 -1.16
C VAL A 287 -5.71 0.65 -0.45
N ARG A 288 -5.31 0.35 0.79
CA ARG A 288 -5.93 -0.73 1.59
C ARG A 288 -7.42 -0.47 1.81
N LEU A 289 -7.80 0.77 2.14
CA LEU A 289 -9.21 1.14 2.29
C LEU A 289 -10.00 0.93 1.00
N VAL A 290 -9.45 1.33 -0.15
CA VAL A 290 -10.08 1.11 -1.46
C VAL A 290 -10.23 -0.37 -1.76
N GLU A 291 -9.19 -1.17 -1.50
CA GLU A 291 -9.20 -2.60 -1.77
C GLU A 291 -10.26 -3.35 -0.95
N HIS A 292 -10.44 -2.96 0.31
CA HIS A 292 -11.40 -3.58 1.21
C HIS A 292 -12.80 -2.93 1.13
N SER A 293 -12.99 -1.87 0.35
CA SER A 293 -14.27 -1.18 0.26
C SER A 293 -15.25 -1.84 -0.72
N LEU A 294 -16.53 -1.83 -0.38
CA LEU A 294 -17.61 -2.27 -1.27
C LEU A 294 -18.36 -1.07 -1.86
N VAL A 295 -18.64 -1.11 -3.16
CA VAL A 295 -19.51 -0.12 -3.80
C VAL A 295 -20.95 -0.62 -3.76
N ARG A 296 -21.86 0.21 -3.26
CA ARG A 296 -23.30 -0.04 -3.29
C ARG A 296 -24.01 1.03 -4.10
N SER A 297 -24.91 0.58 -4.98
CA SER A 297 -25.81 1.45 -5.72
C SER A 297 -27.21 1.35 -5.12
N LEU A 298 -27.82 2.50 -4.87
CA LEU A 298 -29.16 2.67 -4.32
C LEU A 298 -30.03 3.36 -5.35
N SER A 299 -31.21 2.83 -5.59
CA SER A 299 -32.23 3.48 -6.41
C SER A 299 -32.87 4.65 -5.66
N LYS A 300 -33.44 5.62 -6.39
CA LYS A 300 -34.23 6.68 -5.76
C LYS A 300 -35.29 6.13 -4.78
N GLY A 301 -35.27 6.61 -3.54
CA GLY A 301 -36.19 6.22 -2.47
C GLY A 301 -35.78 4.96 -1.70
N GLU A 302 -34.74 4.25 -2.13
CA GLU A 302 -34.22 3.08 -1.43
C GLU A 302 -33.61 3.46 -0.07
N ILE A 303 -33.86 2.65 0.95
CA ILE A 303 -33.35 2.83 2.30
C ILE A 303 -32.00 2.12 2.41
N LEU A 304 -30.97 2.84 2.84
CA LEU A 304 -29.64 2.27 3.08
C LEU A 304 -29.59 1.50 4.42
N PHE A 305 -30.20 2.07 5.47
CA PHE A 305 -30.49 1.42 6.75
C PHE A 305 -31.55 2.22 7.51
N GLU A 306 -32.24 1.56 8.44
CA GLU A 306 -33.29 2.15 9.29
C GLU A 306 -32.76 2.56 10.67
N GLU A 307 -33.44 3.52 11.29
CA GLU A 307 -33.26 3.84 12.71
C GLU A 307 -33.51 2.60 13.57
N GLY A 308 -32.60 2.31 14.51
CA GLY A 308 -32.65 1.13 15.37
C GLY A 308 -31.98 -0.12 14.80
N ASP A 309 -31.56 -0.12 13.52
CA ASP A 309 -30.80 -1.23 12.96
C ASP A 309 -29.45 -1.39 13.67
N ALA A 310 -28.95 -2.63 13.73
CA ALA A 310 -27.54 -2.85 14.05
C ALA A 310 -26.66 -2.37 12.89
N GLY A 311 -25.52 -1.76 13.20
CA GLY A 311 -24.60 -1.26 12.20
C GLY A 311 -23.16 -1.63 12.51
N ASP A 312 -22.40 -1.98 11.47
CA ASP A 312 -20.97 -2.27 11.55
C ASP A 312 -20.16 -1.51 10.50
N SER A 313 -20.80 -0.63 9.74
CA SER A 313 -20.21 -0.02 8.53
C SER A 313 -20.46 1.48 8.46
N LEU A 314 -19.47 2.18 7.93
CA LEU A 314 -19.52 3.56 7.47
C LEU A 314 -19.82 3.57 5.97
N TYR A 315 -20.59 4.56 5.52
CA TYR A 315 -20.90 4.77 4.11
C TYR A 315 -20.52 6.17 3.67
N ILE A 316 -19.85 6.29 2.53
CA ILE A 316 -19.39 7.54 1.94
C ILE A 316 -20.09 7.74 0.61
N ILE A 317 -20.68 8.91 0.39
CA ILE A 317 -21.40 9.22 -0.84
C ILE A 317 -20.40 9.50 -1.96
N LEU A 318 -20.31 8.60 -2.94
CA LEU A 318 -19.48 8.80 -4.14
C LEU A 318 -20.20 9.67 -5.16
N ARG A 319 -21.48 9.37 -5.42
CA ARG A 319 -22.37 10.06 -6.36
C ARG A 319 -23.79 10.11 -5.82
N GLY A 320 -24.52 11.20 -6.07
CA GLY A 320 -25.92 11.34 -5.65
C GLY A 320 -26.08 12.00 -4.27
N SER A 321 -27.16 11.66 -3.55
CA SER A 321 -27.49 12.29 -2.27
C SER A 321 -28.38 11.44 -1.38
N LEU A 322 -28.20 11.58 -0.06
CA LEU A 322 -28.93 10.84 0.97
C LEU A 322 -29.69 11.80 1.90
N GLU A 323 -30.88 11.41 2.32
CA GLU A 323 -31.67 12.05 3.38
C GLU A 323 -31.39 11.35 4.72
N VAL A 324 -31.19 12.16 5.76
CA VAL A 324 -31.12 11.72 7.16
C VAL A 324 -32.49 11.95 7.80
N ILE A 325 -33.14 10.90 8.27
CA ILE A 325 -34.51 10.92 8.80
C ILE A 325 -34.50 10.42 10.24
N TYR A 326 -35.04 11.21 11.16
CA TYR A 326 -35.19 10.83 12.58
C TYR A 326 -36.63 11.04 12.98
N HIS A 327 -37.30 10.02 13.53
CA HIS A 327 -38.72 10.07 13.89
C HIS A 327 -39.59 10.71 12.78
N ASP A 328 -39.48 10.20 11.55
CA ASP A 328 -40.19 10.68 10.35
C ASP A 328 -39.89 12.11 9.89
N THR A 329 -38.94 12.80 10.53
CA THR A 329 -38.52 14.16 10.16
C THR A 329 -37.20 14.14 9.42
N ILE A 330 -37.13 14.79 8.25
CA ILE A 330 -35.87 14.97 7.51
C ILE A 330 -35.03 16.01 8.24
N LEU A 331 -33.88 15.58 8.79
CA LEU A 331 -32.94 16.44 9.51
C LEU A 331 -31.96 17.13 8.56
N ALA A 332 -31.51 16.41 7.53
CA ALA A 332 -30.51 16.91 6.59
C ALA A 332 -30.54 16.15 5.26
N THR A 333 -30.04 16.80 4.22
CA THR A 333 -29.67 16.15 2.96
C THR A 333 -28.15 16.22 2.81
N LEU A 334 -27.54 15.06 2.59
CA LEU A 334 -26.11 14.87 2.43
C LEU A 334 -25.79 14.62 0.95
N HIS A 335 -24.67 15.17 0.50
CA HIS A 335 -24.22 15.13 -0.89
C HIS A 335 -22.88 14.41 -1.03
N GLU A 336 -22.37 14.31 -2.25
CA GLU A 336 -21.08 13.71 -2.57
C GLU A 336 -19.96 14.18 -1.64
N GLY A 337 -19.15 13.24 -1.16
CA GLY A 337 -18.08 13.50 -0.18
C GLY A 337 -18.54 13.52 1.29
N ASN A 338 -19.86 13.56 1.57
CA ASN A 338 -20.37 13.33 2.91
C ASN A 338 -20.44 11.84 3.25
N HIS A 339 -20.61 11.53 4.53
CA HIS A 339 -20.64 10.17 5.06
C HIS A 339 -21.65 10.01 6.20
N VAL A 340 -22.09 8.77 6.41
CA VAL A 340 -23.05 8.34 7.44
C VAL A 340 -22.65 7.01 8.06
N GLY A 341 -23.05 6.80 9.30
CA GLY A 341 -22.86 5.52 9.99
C GLY A 341 -21.49 5.37 10.67
N GLU A 342 -20.77 6.48 10.85
CA GLU A 342 -19.47 6.55 11.50
C GLU A 342 -19.48 6.07 12.95
N MET A 343 -20.61 6.25 13.67
CA MET A 343 -20.76 5.84 15.06
C MET A 343 -20.62 4.32 15.22
N SER A 344 -21.17 3.59 14.24
CA SER A 344 -21.08 2.13 14.18
C SER A 344 -19.67 1.60 13.92
N LEU A 345 -18.66 2.47 13.74
CA LEU A 345 -17.26 2.06 13.74
C LEU A 345 -16.65 2.07 15.15
N LEU A 346 -17.25 2.80 16.09
CA LEU A 346 -16.72 3.01 17.44
C LEU A 346 -17.41 2.15 18.50
N ASP A 347 -18.72 1.96 18.38
CA ASP A 347 -19.50 1.17 19.33
C ASP A 347 -20.59 0.34 18.65
N ASP A 348 -21.22 -0.54 19.42
CA ASP A 348 -22.33 -1.40 18.99
C ASP A 348 -23.70 -0.73 19.16
N SER A 349 -23.74 0.60 19.28
CA SER A 349 -25.00 1.32 19.40
C SER A 349 -25.83 1.17 18.11
N PRO A 350 -27.16 1.01 18.22
CA PRO A 350 -28.04 0.99 17.05
C PRO A 350 -27.94 2.28 16.22
N ARG A 351 -28.32 2.20 14.94
CA ARG A 351 -28.39 3.35 14.04
C ARG A 351 -29.32 4.41 14.65
N THR A 352 -28.86 5.65 14.67
CA THR A 352 -29.57 6.78 15.29
C THR A 352 -30.60 7.44 14.37
N ALA A 353 -30.58 7.14 13.07
CA ALA A 353 -31.46 7.72 12.07
C ALA A 353 -31.59 6.76 10.87
N THR A 354 -32.73 6.84 10.18
CA THR A 354 -32.94 6.19 8.89
C THR A 354 -32.27 6.98 7.80
N ILE A 355 -31.54 6.30 6.91
CA ILE A 355 -30.89 6.91 5.75
C ILE A 355 -31.55 6.43 4.47
N ARG A 356 -32.01 7.37 3.64
CA ARG A 356 -32.72 7.07 2.39
C ARG A 356 -32.12 7.82 1.21
N SER A 357 -32.10 7.19 0.04
CA SER A 357 -31.61 7.81 -1.19
C SER A 357 -32.62 8.79 -1.80
N CYS A 358 -32.19 10.01 -2.14
CA CYS A 358 -33.04 11.01 -2.79
C CYS A 358 -33.13 10.85 -4.32
N CYS A 359 -32.09 10.26 -4.91
CA CYS A 359 -31.91 9.98 -6.33
C CYS A 359 -31.17 8.65 -6.49
N ASP A 360 -30.73 8.30 -7.70
CA ASP A 360 -29.83 7.15 -7.84
C ASP A 360 -28.47 7.54 -7.22
N THR A 361 -28.08 6.83 -6.16
CA THR A 361 -26.93 7.17 -5.31
C THR A 361 -25.96 6.00 -5.28
N THR A 362 -24.67 6.30 -5.34
CA THR A 362 -23.61 5.31 -5.16
C THR A 362 -22.82 5.64 -3.91
N VAL A 363 -22.67 4.65 -3.02
CA VAL A 363 -21.93 4.79 -1.77
C VAL A 363 -20.78 3.79 -1.68
N LEU A 364 -19.68 4.22 -1.06
CA LEU A 364 -18.58 3.37 -0.65
C LEU A 364 -18.84 2.90 0.78
N GLN A 365 -18.94 1.59 0.99
CA GLN A 365 -19.07 0.96 2.29
C GLN A 365 -17.70 0.54 2.81
N LEU A 366 -17.41 0.92 4.05
CA LEU A 366 -16.23 0.49 4.82
C LEU A 366 -16.70 -0.17 6.12
N SER A 367 -16.35 -1.44 6.33
CA SER A 367 -16.73 -2.15 7.55
C SER A 367 -15.77 -1.85 8.71
N ARG A 368 -16.28 -2.01 9.94
CA ARG A 368 -15.48 -1.89 11.16
C ARG A 368 -14.37 -2.94 11.19
N SER A 369 -14.63 -4.17 10.76
CA SER A 369 -13.63 -5.23 10.74
C SER A 369 -12.44 -4.91 9.84
N GLU A 370 -12.69 -4.29 8.68
CA GLU A 370 -11.64 -3.88 7.74
C GLU A 370 -10.81 -2.72 8.30
N LEU A 371 -11.47 -1.69 8.85
CA LEU A 371 -10.79 -0.56 9.49
C LEU A 371 -9.92 -1.02 10.67
N LEU A 372 -10.43 -1.95 11.50
CA LEU A 372 -9.67 -2.57 12.58
C LEU A 372 -8.56 -3.50 12.09
N SER A 373 -8.69 -4.09 10.89
CA SER A 373 -7.59 -4.87 10.31
C SER A 373 -6.43 -3.96 9.93
N ILE A 374 -6.73 -2.86 9.22
CA ILE A 374 -5.75 -1.85 8.82
C ILE A 374 -5.04 -1.28 10.06
N ALA A 375 -5.79 -0.93 11.10
CA ALA A 375 -5.23 -0.42 12.35
C ALA A 375 -4.39 -1.44 13.14
N ARG A 376 -4.60 -2.75 12.93
CA ARG A 376 -3.79 -3.80 13.58
C ARG A 376 -2.52 -4.11 12.80
N GLU A 377 -2.59 -4.05 11.47
CA GLU A 377 -1.45 -4.23 10.58
C GLU A 377 -0.48 -3.05 10.70
N ASP A 378 -1.00 -1.82 10.83
CA ASP A 378 -0.23 -0.62 11.08
C ASP A 378 -0.85 0.18 12.25
N PRO A 379 -0.34 0.00 13.47
CA PRO A 379 -0.83 0.71 14.65
C PRO A 379 -0.74 2.22 14.55
N HIS A 380 0.27 2.77 13.86
CA HIS A 380 0.45 4.22 13.73
C HIS A 380 -0.66 4.81 12.86
N SER A 381 -0.86 4.21 11.68
CA SER A 381 -1.97 4.53 10.78
C SER A 381 -3.33 4.31 11.43
N GLY A 382 -3.45 3.27 12.26
CA GLY A 382 -4.64 3.03 13.07
C GLY A 382 -4.96 4.18 14.01
N VAL A 383 -3.95 4.68 14.74
CA VAL A 383 -4.11 5.83 15.64
C VAL A 383 -4.53 7.07 14.85
N ASP A 384 -3.91 7.36 13.71
CA ASP A 384 -4.25 8.51 12.88
C ASP A 384 -5.70 8.45 12.37
N LEU A 385 -6.12 7.27 11.91
CA LEU A 385 -7.49 7.00 11.49
C LEU A 385 -8.50 7.21 12.62
N PHE A 386 -8.26 6.64 13.81
CA PHE A 386 -9.15 6.82 14.97
C PHE A 386 -9.14 8.25 15.50
N TYR A 387 -8.01 8.93 15.43
CA TYR A 387 -7.90 10.35 15.77
C TYR A 387 -8.69 11.22 14.81
N ALA A 388 -8.65 10.92 13.51
CA ALA A 388 -9.46 11.61 12.50
C ALA A 388 -10.97 11.39 12.73
N LEU A 389 -11.40 10.15 13.02
CA LEU A 389 -12.79 9.83 13.41
C LEU A 389 -13.22 10.63 14.65
N SER A 390 -12.38 10.66 15.68
CA SER A 390 -12.64 11.37 16.93
C SER A 390 -12.81 12.88 16.72
N ARG A 391 -12.01 13.49 15.84
CA ARG A 391 -12.11 14.92 15.50
C ARG A 391 -13.38 15.24 14.73
N GLU A 392 -13.78 14.37 13.80
CA GLU A 392 -15.02 14.54 13.03
C GLU A 392 -16.24 14.49 13.95
N LEU A 393 -16.34 13.47 14.81
CA LEU A 393 -17.42 13.37 15.80
C LEU A 393 -17.46 14.57 16.74
N SER A 394 -16.30 15.01 17.22
CA SER A 394 -16.20 16.21 18.04
C SER A 394 -16.70 17.46 17.29
N SER A 395 -16.45 17.55 15.98
CA SER A 395 -16.95 18.65 15.15
C SER A 395 -18.46 18.59 14.96
N ARG A 396 -19.03 17.41 14.72
CA ARG A 396 -20.47 17.22 14.57
C ARG A 396 -21.21 17.51 15.86
N LEU A 397 -20.69 17.07 17.01
CA LEU A 397 -21.26 17.35 18.32
C LEU A 397 -21.31 18.86 18.60
N ARG A 398 -20.23 19.60 18.28
CA ARG A 398 -20.23 21.07 18.40
C ARG A 398 -21.33 21.72 17.55
N LYS A 399 -21.43 21.33 16.27
CA LYS A 399 -22.47 21.86 15.36
C LYS A 399 -23.88 21.55 15.85
N ALA A 400 -24.12 20.35 16.36
CA ALA A 400 -25.43 19.95 16.91
C ALA A 400 -25.79 20.79 18.15
N ASN A 401 -24.84 20.98 19.07
CA ASN A 401 -25.05 21.82 20.25
C ASN A 401 -25.29 23.29 19.89
N GLU A 402 -24.55 23.84 18.93
CA GLU A 402 -24.76 25.20 18.42
C GLU A 402 -26.16 25.37 17.80
N ALA A 403 -26.62 24.38 17.02
CA ALA A 403 -27.96 24.39 16.44
C ALA A 403 -29.06 24.37 17.52
N LEU A 404 -28.90 23.55 18.56
CA LEU A 404 -29.82 23.49 19.70
C LEU A 404 -29.84 24.81 20.48
N SER A 405 -28.67 25.39 20.79
CA SER A 405 -28.59 26.69 21.49
C SER A 405 -29.23 27.82 20.69
N ASN A 406 -29.11 27.81 19.36
CA ASN A 406 -29.75 28.80 18.50
C ASN A 406 -31.28 28.65 18.43
N MET A 407 -31.81 27.43 18.58
CA MET A 407 -33.26 27.18 18.69
C MET A 407 -33.84 27.65 20.03
N GLU A 408 -33.12 27.46 21.13
CA GLU A 408 -33.54 27.94 22.46
C GLU A 408 -33.52 29.47 22.56
N GLY A 409 -32.57 30.14 21.88
CA GLY A 409 -32.46 31.60 21.86
C GLY A 409 -33.57 32.34 21.09
N HIS A 410 -34.36 31.66 20.24
CA HIS A 410 -35.50 32.24 19.51
C HIS A 410 -36.86 32.02 20.23
N SER A 411 -36.84 31.43 21.43
CA SER A 411 -38.05 31.18 22.24
C SER A 411 -38.21 32.14 23.44
N LEU A 412 -37.53 33.29 23.43
CA LEU A 412 -37.61 34.33 24.47
C LEU A 412 -38.18 35.65 23.96
#